data_AF-A0A6B1G0P9-F1
#
_entry.id   AF-A0A6B1G0P9-F1
#
_cell.length_a   1.000
_cell.length_b   1.000
_cell.length_c   1.000
_cell.angle_alpha   90.00
_cell.angle_beta   90.00
_cell.angle_gamma   90.00
#
_symmetry.space_group_name_H-M   'P 1'
#
loop_
_entity.id
_entity.type
_entity.pdbx_description
1 polymer ?
#
loop_
_entity_poly.entity_id
_entity_poly.type
_entity_poly.pdbx_seq_one_letter_code
_entity_poly.pdbx_strand_id
1 'polypeptide(L)'
;MSIVHLARTVYDGIVDHAREGKPEEICGILRGREGRATQLYRARNLAEDRIDNYDVDPQTLLKQFEFEEAGDEMVAIYHSHPVSVAYPSATDAWNAHYPETYYLICSLEFDDAPVIRAFRMEPQWPDADLDAARDTIPFDEVRPGLFGYYQAPSAPEPQELGDFLSGTAPPLYIVFATDEAGTVDDFRVVGVREFPVQVFENA
;
A
#
# COMPACT_ATOMS: atom_id res chain seq x y z
N MET A 1 9.10 -18.53 4.50
CA MET A 1 8.55 -17.37 3.77
C MET A 1 7.04 -17.52 3.77
N SER A 2 6.32 -16.51 4.26
CA SER A 2 4.85 -16.48 4.21
C SER A 2 4.42 -16.23 2.76
N ILE A 3 3.36 -16.89 2.30
CA ILE A 3 2.80 -16.77 0.95
C ILE A 3 1.36 -16.28 1.10
N VAL A 4 0.94 -15.33 0.26
CA VAL A 4 -0.45 -14.89 0.19
C VAL A 4 -1.20 -15.78 -0.79
N HIS A 5 -2.24 -16.45 -0.32
CA HIS A 5 -3.06 -17.33 -1.14
C HIS A 5 -4.38 -16.65 -1.49
N LEU A 6 -4.69 -16.54 -2.77
CA LEU A 6 -5.97 -16.01 -3.25
C LEU A 6 -6.81 -17.12 -3.86
N ALA A 7 -8.06 -17.24 -3.44
CA ALA A 7 -9.02 -18.03 -4.21
C ALA A 7 -9.12 -17.45 -5.63
N ARG A 8 -9.27 -18.30 -6.65
CA ARG A 8 -9.44 -17.83 -8.04
C ARG A 8 -10.55 -16.77 -8.17
N THR A 9 -11.67 -16.98 -7.50
CA THR A 9 -12.79 -16.03 -7.46
C THR A 9 -12.41 -14.66 -6.87
N VAL A 10 -11.46 -14.62 -5.92
CA VAL A 10 -10.93 -13.37 -5.37
C VAL A 10 -9.98 -12.72 -6.37
N TYR A 11 -9.04 -13.47 -6.93
CA TYR A 11 -8.10 -12.97 -7.93
C TYR A 11 -8.84 -12.35 -9.13
N ASP A 12 -9.77 -13.11 -9.73
CA ASP A 12 -10.56 -12.65 -10.88
C ASP A 12 -11.43 -11.45 -10.49
N GLY A 13 -12.01 -11.47 -9.29
CA GLY A 13 -12.82 -10.36 -8.77
C GLY A 13 -12.05 -9.05 -8.57
N ILE A 14 -10.76 -9.11 -8.18
CA ILE A 14 -9.88 -7.93 -8.09
C ILE A 14 -9.63 -7.38 -9.50
N VAL A 15 -9.27 -8.26 -10.45
CA VAL A 15 -8.96 -7.87 -11.83
C VAL A 15 -10.18 -7.24 -12.51
N ASP A 16 -11.35 -7.84 -12.35
CA ASP A 16 -12.60 -7.31 -12.90
C ASP A 16 -12.92 -5.94 -12.29
N HIS A 17 -12.75 -5.79 -10.98
CA HIS A 17 -12.95 -4.50 -10.31
C HIS A 17 -12.00 -3.42 -10.84
N ALA A 18 -10.71 -3.74 -10.99
CA ALA A 18 -9.72 -2.81 -11.53
C ALA A 18 -10.06 -2.37 -12.96
N ARG A 19 -10.50 -3.30 -13.81
CA ARG A 19 -10.91 -3.01 -15.19
C ARG A 19 -12.15 -2.13 -15.25
N GLU A 20 -13.14 -2.39 -14.37
CA GLU A 20 -14.37 -1.59 -14.29
C GLU A 20 -14.11 -0.16 -13.79
N GLY A 21 -13.14 0.04 -12.90
CA GLY A 21 -12.84 1.35 -12.31
C GLY A 21 -11.92 2.25 -13.14
N LYS A 22 -11.13 1.68 -14.05
CA LYS A 22 -10.21 2.45 -14.92
C LYS A 22 -10.96 3.59 -15.64
N PRO A 23 -10.47 4.85 -15.60
CA PRO A 23 -9.10 5.28 -15.28
C PRO A 23 -8.81 5.60 -13.80
N GLU A 24 -9.79 5.47 -12.90
CA GLU A 24 -9.57 5.70 -11.47
C GLU A 24 -9.05 4.43 -10.78
N GLU A 25 -8.34 4.60 -9.66
CA GLU A 25 -8.01 3.52 -8.74
C GLU A 25 -9.29 3.02 -8.05
N ILE A 26 -9.41 1.69 -7.97
CA ILE A 26 -10.37 1.04 -7.09
C ILE A 26 -9.72 0.65 -5.77
N CYS A 27 -10.54 0.32 -4.77
CA CYS A 27 -10.06 -0.28 -3.54
C CYS A 27 -11.06 -1.27 -2.95
N GLY A 28 -10.61 -2.10 -2.01
CA GLY A 28 -11.46 -3.00 -1.26
C GLY A 28 -10.69 -3.80 -0.22
N ILE A 29 -11.37 -4.74 0.41
CA ILE A 29 -10.79 -5.61 1.43
C ILE A 29 -11.05 -7.07 1.13
N LEU A 30 -10.16 -7.93 1.64
CA LEU A 30 -10.22 -9.37 1.48
C LEU A 30 -10.41 -10.03 2.84
N ARG A 31 -11.37 -10.95 2.90
CA ARG A 31 -11.62 -11.79 4.06
C ARG A 31 -10.99 -13.16 3.86
N GLY A 32 -10.47 -13.71 4.94
CA GLY A 32 -9.94 -15.06 4.99
C GLY A 32 -9.23 -15.32 6.30
N ARG A 33 -8.17 -16.12 6.29
CA ARG A 33 -7.34 -16.37 7.48
C ARG A 33 -5.95 -16.85 7.11
N GLU A 34 -4.96 -16.58 7.97
CA GLU A 34 -3.59 -17.08 7.84
C GLU A 34 -2.98 -16.78 6.46
N GLY A 35 -3.23 -15.57 5.94
CA GLY A 35 -2.76 -15.17 4.60
C GLY A 35 -3.49 -15.83 3.43
N ARG A 36 -4.63 -16.50 3.68
CA ARG A 36 -5.47 -17.14 2.65
C ARG A 36 -6.79 -16.40 2.51
N ALA A 37 -6.91 -15.57 1.46
CA ALA A 37 -8.12 -14.84 1.14
C ALA A 37 -9.10 -15.69 0.32
N THR A 38 -10.36 -15.76 0.78
CA THR A 38 -11.42 -16.57 0.16
C THR A 38 -12.60 -15.74 -0.31
N GLN A 39 -12.77 -14.51 0.20
CA GLN A 39 -13.86 -13.61 -0.18
C GLN A 39 -13.35 -12.18 -0.41
N LEU A 40 -13.98 -11.49 -1.35
CA LEU A 40 -13.66 -10.12 -1.75
C LEU A 40 -14.84 -9.20 -1.44
N TYR A 41 -14.53 -8.02 -0.88
CA TYR A 41 -15.47 -6.95 -0.65
C TYR A 41 -14.95 -5.70 -1.36
N ARG A 42 -15.68 -5.24 -2.39
CA ARG A 42 -15.39 -3.98 -3.09
C ARG A 42 -15.76 -2.81 -2.17
N ALA A 43 -14.86 -1.83 -2.05
CA ALA A 43 -15.10 -0.58 -1.33
C ALA A 43 -15.33 0.56 -2.32
N ARG A 44 -15.90 1.66 -1.82
CA ARG A 44 -15.87 2.93 -2.55
C ARG A 44 -14.54 3.63 -2.27
N ASN A 45 -13.87 4.09 -3.31
CA ASN A 45 -12.71 4.98 -3.18
C ASN A 45 -13.20 6.40 -2.84
N LEU A 46 -12.83 6.89 -1.65
CA LEU A 46 -13.18 8.21 -1.13
C LEU A 46 -12.11 9.27 -1.36
N ALA A 47 -10.99 8.92 -1.99
CA ALA A 47 -9.93 9.89 -2.27
C ALA A 47 -10.46 11.05 -3.13
N GLU A 48 -9.92 12.24 -2.89
CA GLU A 48 -10.25 13.45 -3.66
C GLU A 48 -9.74 13.33 -5.09
N ASP A 49 -8.47 12.99 -5.25
CA ASP A 49 -7.90 12.52 -6.52
C ASP A 49 -7.90 10.99 -6.50
N ARG A 50 -8.67 10.37 -7.38
CA ARG A 50 -8.77 8.91 -7.49
C ARG A 50 -7.90 8.35 -8.61
N ILE A 51 -7.15 9.17 -9.36
CA ILE A 51 -6.36 8.67 -10.49
C ILE A 51 -5.13 7.89 -10.04
N ASP A 52 -4.53 8.28 -8.92
CA ASP A 52 -3.27 7.74 -8.39
C ASP A 52 -3.30 7.61 -6.85
N ASN A 53 -4.50 7.50 -6.27
CA ASN A 53 -4.70 7.40 -4.85
C ASN A 53 -6.04 6.73 -4.50
N TYR A 54 -6.06 6.10 -3.32
CA TYR A 54 -7.25 5.48 -2.77
C TYR A 54 -7.49 5.84 -1.30
N ASP A 55 -8.76 5.88 -0.91
CA ASP A 55 -9.20 5.92 0.49
C ASP A 55 -10.38 4.96 0.65
N VAL A 56 -10.21 3.93 1.47
CA VAL A 56 -11.20 2.86 1.63
C VAL A 56 -12.34 3.37 2.50
N ASP A 57 -13.57 3.29 2.00
CA ASP A 57 -14.71 3.74 2.79
C ASP A 57 -14.79 3.06 4.18
N PRO A 58 -15.06 3.82 5.25
CA PRO A 58 -15.08 3.26 6.61
C PRO A 58 -16.11 2.15 6.80
N GLN A 59 -17.22 2.16 6.07
CA GLN A 59 -18.25 1.12 6.21
C GLN A 59 -17.73 -0.24 5.76
N THR A 60 -16.92 -0.26 4.70
CA THR A 60 -16.23 -1.46 4.25
C THR A 60 -15.17 -1.89 5.26
N LEU A 61 -14.34 -0.97 5.77
CA LEU A 61 -13.32 -1.31 6.78
C LEU A 61 -13.91 -1.88 8.07
N LEU A 62 -15.10 -1.41 8.50
CA LEU A 62 -15.78 -1.92 9.69
C LEU A 62 -16.18 -3.40 9.59
N LYS A 63 -16.20 -3.98 8.38
CA LYS A 63 -16.44 -5.42 8.20
C LYS A 63 -15.37 -6.31 8.83
N GLN A 64 -14.19 -5.77 9.13
CA GLN A 64 -13.16 -6.52 9.85
C GLN A 64 -13.69 -7.12 11.18
N PHE A 65 -14.56 -6.40 11.88
CA PHE A 65 -15.18 -6.90 13.11
C PHE A 65 -16.15 -8.05 12.85
N GLU A 66 -16.93 -7.99 11.76
CA GLU A 66 -17.80 -9.10 11.32
C GLU A 66 -16.96 -10.34 10.97
N PHE A 67 -15.76 -10.15 10.41
CA PHE A 67 -14.86 -11.24 10.06
C PHE A 67 -14.29 -11.90 11.32
N GLU A 68 -13.81 -11.09 12.27
CA GLU A 68 -13.29 -11.54 13.57
C GLU A 68 -14.33 -12.33 14.36
N GLU A 69 -15.58 -11.87 14.42
CA GLU A 69 -16.69 -12.59 15.08
C GLU A 69 -16.95 -13.98 14.45
N ALA A 70 -16.68 -14.11 13.16
CA ALA A 70 -16.81 -15.36 12.43
C ALA A 70 -15.54 -16.23 12.46
N GLY A 71 -14.47 -15.79 13.14
CA GLY A 71 -13.18 -16.49 13.23
C GLY A 71 -12.29 -16.34 12.00
N ASP A 72 -12.56 -15.34 11.16
CA ASP A 72 -11.73 -14.92 10.04
C ASP A 72 -11.01 -13.59 10.36
N GLU A 73 -10.18 -13.11 9.43
CA GLU A 73 -9.45 -11.84 9.53
C GLU A 73 -9.61 -11.03 8.23
N MET A 74 -9.35 -9.73 8.32
CA MET A 74 -9.09 -8.90 7.15
C MET A 74 -7.67 -9.19 6.64
N VAL A 75 -7.55 -10.20 5.77
CA VAL A 75 -6.26 -10.67 5.25
C VAL A 75 -5.53 -9.55 4.51
N ALA A 76 -6.26 -8.77 3.71
CA ALA A 76 -5.66 -7.72 2.94
C ALA A 76 -6.59 -6.54 2.67
N ILE A 77 -5.98 -5.38 2.47
CA ILE A 77 -6.53 -4.28 1.69
C ILE A 77 -5.98 -4.43 0.27
N TYR A 78 -6.78 -4.14 -0.75
CA TYR A 78 -6.30 -4.09 -2.12
C TYR A 78 -6.72 -2.80 -2.82
N HIS A 79 -5.90 -2.37 -3.76
CA HIS A 79 -6.20 -1.29 -4.70
C HIS A 79 -5.65 -1.60 -6.09
N SER A 80 -5.92 -0.74 -7.06
CA SER A 80 -5.43 -0.90 -8.43
C SER A 80 -4.56 0.26 -8.86
N HIS A 81 -3.51 -0.03 -9.61
CA HIS A 81 -2.74 0.93 -10.37
C HIS A 81 -3.19 0.90 -11.84
N PRO A 82 -3.90 1.92 -12.34
CA PRO A 82 -4.51 1.89 -13.68
C PRO A 82 -3.49 1.87 -14.82
N VAL A 83 -2.30 2.45 -14.60
CA VAL A 83 -1.27 2.64 -15.64
C VAL A 83 0.16 2.35 -15.18
N SER A 84 0.39 2.10 -13.89
CA SER A 84 1.73 1.89 -13.32
C SER A 84 1.90 0.46 -12.79
N VAL A 85 3.15 0.07 -12.58
CA VAL A 85 3.52 -1.26 -12.06
C VAL A 85 2.85 -1.59 -10.72
N ALA A 86 2.67 -2.87 -10.42
CA ALA A 86 2.15 -3.35 -9.15
C ALA A 86 3.22 -3.27 -8.05
N TYR A 87 3.65 -2.07 -7.67
CA TYR A 87 4.57 -1.82 -6.58
C TYR A 87 4.11 -0.58 -5.81
N PRO A 88 4.21 -0.54 -4.47
CA PRO A 88 3.71 0.59 -3.69
C PRO A 88 4.31 1.91 -4.18
N SER A 89 3.51 2.97 -4.20
CA SER A 89 3.95 4.35 -4.38
C SER A 89 4.26 5.00 -3.02
N ALA A 90 4.78 6.23 -3.04
CA ALA A 90 4.91 7.02 -1.82
C ALA A 90 3.53 7.36 -1.20
N THR A 91 2.52 7.57 -2.05
CA THR A 91 1.12 7.75 -1.61
C THR A 91 0.60 6.50 -0.91
N ASP A 92 0.89 5.31 -1.43
CA ASP A 92 0.50 4.04 -0.78
C ASP A 92 1.18 3.87 0.58
N ALA A 93 2.47 4.20 0.65
CA ALA A 93 3.23 4.19 1.90
C ALA A 93 2.64 5.16 2.93
N TRP A 94 2.14 6.32 2.48
CA TRP A 94 1.39 7.25 3.31
C TRP A 94 0.02 6.68 3.73
N ASN A 95 -0.67 5.92 2.89
CA ASN A 95 -1.97 5.33 3.26
C ASN A 95 -1.85 4.02 4.06
N ALA A 96 -0.63 3.59 4.41
CA ALA A 96 -0.35 2.31 5.09
C ALA A 96 -0.71 2.32 6.60
N HIS A 97 -1.99 2.45 6.94
CA HIS A 97 -2.47 2.53 8.34
C HIS A 97 -2.73 1.17 9.02
N TYR A 98 -2.62 0.05 8.29
CA TYR A 98 -2.92 -1.30 8.75
C TYR A 98 -1.69 -2.22 8.60
N PRO A 99 -0.64 -2.03 9.42
CA PRO A 99 0.67 -2.68 9.25
C PRO A 99 0.64 -4.21 9.30
N GLU A 100 -0.35 -4.78 9.99
CA GLU A 100 -0.50 -6.23 10.15
C GLU A 100 -1.14 -6.91 8.92
N THR A 101 -1.80 -6.12 8.06
CA THR A 101 -2.49 -6.62 6.88
C THR A 101 -1.59 -6.64 5.65
N TYR A 102 -1.95 -7.45 4.66
CA TYR A 102 -1.32 -7.34 3.35
C TYR A 102 -1.96 -6.20 2.54
N TYR A 103 -1.16 -5.54 1.72
CA TYR A 103 -1.59 -4.58 0.72
C TYR A 103 -1.38 -5.22 -0.65
N LEU A 104 -2.47 -5.46 -1.37
CA LEU A 104 -2.44 -6.03 -2.71
C LEU A 104 -2.62 -4.95 -3.75
N ILE A 105 -1.72 -4.92 -4.73
CA ILE A 105 -1.76 -3.94 -5.82
C ILE A 105 -2.05 -4.68 -7.11
N CYS A 106 -3.17 -4.35 -7.75
CA CYS A 106 -3.53 -4.84 -9.08
C CYS A 106 -3.11 -3.82 -10.14
N SER A 107 -2.05 -4.11 -10.89
CA SER A 107 -1.61 -3.26 -11.99
C SER A 107 -2.31 -3.63 -13.30
N LEU A 108 -2.78 -2.59 -13.99
CA LEU A 108 -3.25 -2.61 -15.37
C LEU A 108 -2.31 -1.82 -16.31
N GLU A 109 -1.01 -1.74 -15.97
CA GLU A 109 0.02 -1.19 -16.88
C GLU A 109 -0.09 -1.83 -18.28
N PHE A 110 -0.38 -3.13 -18.30
CA PHE A 110 -0.77 -3.87 -19.49
C PHE A 110 -2.15 -4.50 -19.30
N ASP A 111 -3.17 -3.95 -19.97
CA ASP A 111 -4.59 -4.36 -19.78
C ASP A 111 -4.85 -5.85 -20.02
N ASP A 112 -4.10 -6.46 -20.95
CA ASP A 112 -4.20 -7.88 -21.31
C ASP A 112 -3.39 -8.81 -20.39
N ALA A 113 -2.56 -8.25 -19.50
CA ALA A 113 -1.67 -8.99 -18.61
C ALA A 113 -1.66 -8.36 -17.20
N PRO A 114 -2.80 -8.36 -16.48
CA PRO A 114 -2.90 -7.78 -15.15
C PRO A 114 -1.96 -8.50 -14.16
N VAL A 115 -1.30 -7.73 -13.30
CA VAL A 115 -0.37 -8.24 -12.29
C VAL A 115 -0.90 -7.90 -10.91
N ILE A 116 -1.01 -8.90 -10.03
CA ILE A 116 -1.31 -8.69 -8.60
C ILE A 116 -0.08 -9.06 -7.79
N ARG A 117 0.42 -8.09 -7.02
CA ARG A 117 1.52 -8.30 -6.05
C ARG A 117 1.05 -7.94 -4.65
N ALA A 118 1.64 -8.57 -3.64
CA ALA A 118 1.27 -8.40 -2.24
C ALA A 118 2.46 -7.88 -1.42
N PHE A 119 2.19 -6.90 -0.58
CA PHE A 119 3.19 -6.23 0.25
C PHE A 119 2.73 -6.15 1.70
N ARG A 120 3.68 -6.06 2.63
CA ARG A 120 3.45 -5.37 3.90
C ARG A 120 4.20 -4.05 3.86
N MET A 121 3.53 -3.03 4.34
CA MET A 121 4.08 -1.69 4.52
C MET A 121 4.11 -1.44 6.03
N GLU A 122 5.32 -1.30 6.58
CA GLU A 122 5.60 -1.28 8.01
C GLU A 122 6.05 0.14 8.39
N PRO A 123 5.12 1.08 8.67
CA PRO A 123 5.45 2.44 9.07
C PRO A 123 6.09 2.49 10.45
N GLN A 124 7.07 3.38 10.58
CA GLN A 124 7.78 3.71 11.81
C GLN A 124 7.95 5.23 11.91
N TRP A 125 7.95 5.74 13.13
CA TRP A 125 8.11 7.16 13.44
C TRP A 125 9.42 7.37 14.20
N PRO A 126 10.56 7.47 13.49
CA PRO A 126 11.86 7.66 14.12
C PRO A 126 11.97 9.06 14.74
N ASP A 127 12.84 9.19 15.74
CA ASP A 127 13.25 10.50 16.29
C ASP A 127 14.41 11.02 15.44
N ALA A 128 14.08 11.62 14.29
CA ALA A 128 15.03 12.10 13.28
C ALA A 128 14.72 13.55 12.87
N ASP A 129 15.77 14.32 12.57
CA ASP A 129 15.65 15.71 12.11
C ASP A 129 15.30 15.75 10.61
N LEU A 130 14.00 15.70 10.31
CA LEU A 130 13.51 15.76 8.94
C LEU A 130 13.82 17.09 8.25
N ASP A 131 13.81 18.22 8.97
CA ASP A 131 14.10 19.52 8.37
C ASP A 131 15.53 19.58 7.86
N ALA A 132 16.50 19.03 8.60
CA ALA A 132 17.88 18.90 8.11
C ALA A 132 18.00 17.97 6.88
N ALA A 133 17.18 16.91 6.82
CA ALA A 133 17.23 15.92 5.74
C ALA A 133 16.58 16.41 4.43
N ARG A 134 15.63 17.34 4.51
CA ARG A 134 14.95 17.93 3.33
C ARG A 134 15.93 18.64 2.39
N ASP A 135 17.04 19.14 2.90
CA ASP A 135 18.07 19.83 2.12
C ASP A 135 19.04 18.87 1.40
N THR A 136 19.08 17.59 1.79
CA THR A 136 20.09 16.62 1.34
C THR A 136 19.49 15.41 0.61
N ILE A 137 18.31 14.97 1.03
CA ILE A 137 17.59 13.85 0.42
C ILE A 137 16.65 14.40 -0.67
N PRO A 138 16.65 13.83 -1.88
CA PRO A 138 15.83 14.30 -2.98
C PRO A 138 14.38 13.82 -2.82
N PHE A 139 13.62 14.48 -1.96
CA PHE A 139 12.19 14.24 -1.83
C PHE A 139 11.42 14.82 -3.01
N ASP A 140 10.52 14.04 -3.58
CA ASP A 140 9.58 14.49 -4.61
C ASP A 140 8.22 14.81 -3.97
N GLU A 141 7.60 15.91 -4.37
CA GLU A 141 6.20 16.19 -4.04
C GLU A 141 5.31 15.26 -4.89
N VAL A 142 4.72 14.26 -4.26
CA VAL A 142 3.91 13.23 -4.96
C VAL A 142 2.44 13.63 -5.05
N ARG A 143 1.96 14.43 -4.10
CA ARG A 143 0.64 15.09 -4.09
C ARG A 143 0.80 16.45 -3.40
N PRO A 144 -0.11 17.42 -3.60
CA PRO A 144 -0.01 18.72 -2.94
C PRO A 144 0.19 18.58 -1.42
N GLY A 145 1.35 19.04 -0.94
CA GLY A 145 1.73 18.95 0.48
C GLY A 145 2.15 17.57 0.98
N LEU A 146 2.29 16.56 0.12
CA LEU A 146 2.78 15.22 0.46
C LEU A 146 4.05 14.91 -0.32
N PHE A 147 5.12 14.60 0.40
CA PHE A 147 6.44 14.36 -0.16
C PHE A 147 6.90 12.93 0.12
N GLY A 148 7.69 12.39 -0.80
CA GLY A 148 8.20 11.03 -0.72
C GLY A 148 9.61 10.87 -1.27
N TYR A 149 10.38 10.01 -0.62
CA TYR A 149 11.66 9.49 -1.10
C TYR A 149 11.63 7.97 -1.05
N TYR A 150 12.15 7.31 -2.10
CA TYR A 150 12.24 5.86 -2.16
C TYR A 150 13.70 5.39 -2.12
N GLN A 151 14.04 4.55 -1.15
CA GLN A 151 15.32 3.84 -1.12
C GLN A 151 15.12 2.42 -1.66
N ALA A 152 15.73 2.13 -2.82
CA ALA A 152 15.73 0.79 -3.39
C ALA A 152 16.61 -0.19 -2.58
N PRO A 153 16.39 -1.52 -2.65
CA PRO A 153 17.09 -2.51 -1.82
C PRO A 153 18.62 -2.53 -1.97
N SER A 154 19.13 -2.05 -3.11
CA SER A 154 20.56 -2.12 -3.45
C SER A 154 21.11 -0.78 -3.96
N ALA A 155 20.35 0.31 -3.79
CA ALA A 155 20.86 1.64 -4.10
C ALA A 155 21.86 2.08 -3.01
N PRO A 156 22.88 2.88 -3.36
CA PRO A 156 23.70 3.54 -2.35
C PRO A 156 22.82 4.31 -1.38
N GLU A 157 23.10 4.16 -0.09
CA GLU A 157 22.38 4.88 0.96
C GLU A 157 23.02 6.27 1.13
N PRO A 158 22.27 7.38 0.96
CA PRO A 158 22.71 8.68 1.44
C PRO A 158 23.17 8.60 2.89
N GLN A 159 24.25 9.31 3.23
CA GLN A 159 24.82 9.25 4.58
C GLN A 159 23.81 9.70 5.65
N GLU A 160 22.91 10.58 5.27
CA GLU A 160 21.87 11.21 6.06
C GLU A 160 20.70 10.26 6.36
N LEU A 161 20.55 9.15 5.64
CA LEU A 161 19.49 8.17 5.91
C LEU A 161 19.70 7.40 7.21
N GLY A 162 20.94 7.29 7.69
CA GLY A 162 21.27 6.46 8.86
C GLY A 162 20.42 6.77 10.10
N ASP A 163 20.12 8.05 10.32
CA ASP A 163 19.29 8.51 11.44
C ASP A 163 17.80 8.16 11.26
N PHE A 164 17.33 8.06 10.02
CA PHE A 164 15.96 7.67 9.69
C PHE A 164 15.75 6.17 9.76
N LEU A 165 16.76 5.38 9.35
CA LEU A 165 16.54 3.95 9.12
C LEU A 165 16.03 3.22 10.36
N SER A 166 16.46 3.56 11.58
CA SER A 166 15.91 2.98 12.83
C SER A 166 15.80 1.44 12.84
N GLY A 167 16.64 0.74 12.08
CA GLY A 167 16.57 -0.72 11.90
C GLY A 167 15.69 -1.21 10.74
N THR A 168 15.04 -0.32 10.00
CA THR A 168 14.34 -0.57 8.74
C THR A 168 15.34 -0.72 7.60
N ALA A 169 15.42 -1.92 7.05
CA ALA A 169 16.21 -2.15 5.84
C ALA A 169 15.42 -1.76 4.59
N PRO A 170 16.07 -1.22 3.55
CA PRO A 170 15.47 -1.07 2.23
C PRO A 170 14.93 -2.41 1.66
N PRO A 171 13.89 -2.39 0.80
CA PRO A 171 13.27 -1.18 0.25
C PRO A 171 12.37 -0.47 1.24
N LEU A 172 12.36 0.85 1.19
CA LEU A 172 11.54 1.68 2.06
C LEU A 172 11.18 3.01 1.40
N TYR A 173 10.16 3.64 1.97
CA TYR A 173 9.81 5.02 1.70
C TYR A 173 10.10 5.88 2.93
N ILE A 174 10.51 7.13 2.71
CA ILE A 174 10.39 8.20 3.71
C ILE A 174 9.35 9.16 3.17
N VAL A 175 8.27 9.35 3.93
CA VAL A 175 7.13 10.18 3.52
C VAL A 175 6.75 11.16 4.61
N PHE A 176 6.39 12.38 4.21
CA PHE A 176 5.96 13.41 5.13
C PHE A 176 4.91 14.32 4.49
N ALA A 177 4.01 14.85 5.31
CA ALA A 177 3.05 15.85 4.90
C ALA A 177 3.41 17.22 5.50
N THR A 178 3.08 18.28 4.76
CA THR A 178 3.24 19.66 5.22
C THR A 178 1.92 20.42 5.21
N ASP A 179 1.77 21.35 6.14
CA ASP A 179 0.71 22.36 6.10
C ASP A 179 0.92 23.38 4.95
N GLU A 180 -0.02 24.32 4.80
CA GLU A 180 0.08 25.40 3.80
C GLU A 180 1.30 26.32 4.00
N ALA A 181 1.90 26.34 5.20
CA ALA A 181 3.10 27.11 5.52
C ALA A 181 4.40 26.32 5.24
N GLY A 182 4.31 25.05 4.84
CA GLY A 182 5.45 24.17 4.60
C GLY A 182 6.05 23.56 5.87
N THR A 183 5.34 23.67 7.00
CA THR A 183 5.68 23.03 8.28
C THR A 183 5.33 21.55 8.18
N VAL A 184 6.21 20.66 8.63
CA VAL A 184 5.92 19.22 8.66
C VAL A 184 4.88 18.93 9.73
N ASP A 185 3.77 18.30 9.33
CA ASP A 185 2.69 17.86 10.22
C ASP A 185 2.99 16.46 10.80
N ASP A 186 3.41 15.53 9.95
CA ASP A 186 3.76 14.16 10.32
C ASP A 186 4.74 13.59 9.28
N PHE A 187 5.59 12.67 9.72
CA PHE A 187 6.48 11.91 8.85
C PHE A 187 6.72 10.50 9.35
N ARG A 188 7.06 9.61 8.42
CA ARG A 188 7.33 8.21 8.74
C ARG A 188 8.28 7.58 7.74
N VAL A 189 8.96 6.55 8.23
CA VAL A 189 9.75 5.62 7.43
C VAL A 189 8.93 4.35 7.27
N VAL A 190 8.67 3.94 6.04
CA VAL A 190 7.79 2.80 5.73
C VAL A 190 8.61 1.71 5.06
N GLY A 191 8.92 0.67 5.83
CA GLY A 191 9.57 -0.53 5.28
C GLY A 191 8.62 -1.29 4.35
N VAL A 192 9.12 -1.75 3.21
CA VAL A 192 8.32 -2.49 2.23
C VAL A 192 8.83 -3.92 2.11
N ARG A 193 7.94 -4.89 2.36
CA ARG A 193 8.25 -6.31 2.18
C ARG A 193 7.27 -6.95 1.23
N GLU A 194 7.78 -7.54 0.15
CA GLU A 194 6.97 -8.28 -0.81
C GLU A 194 6.75 -9.73 -0.36
N PHE A 195 5.56 -10.25 -0.65
CA PHE A 195 5.16 -11.63 -0.41
C PHE A 195 4.68 -12.27 -1.72
N PRO A 196 5.11 -13.51 -2.03
CA PRO A 196 4.62 -14.22 -3.20
C PRO A 196 3.09 -14.41 -3.13
N VAL A 197 2.43 -14.22 -4.26
CA VAL A 197 1.00 -14.51 -4.43
C VAL A 197 0.81 -15.85 -5.12
N GLN A 198 -0.05 -16.71 -4.57
CA GLN A 198 -0.45 -17.97 -5.19
C GLN A 198 -1.97 -18.04 -5.32
N VAL A 199 -2.44 -18.37 -6.52
CA VAL A 199 -3.87 -18.57 -6.77
C VAL A 199 -4.22 -20.05 -6.59
N PHE A 200 -5.32 -20.33 -5.90
CA PHE A 200 -5.84 -21.68 -5.74
C PHE A 200 -7.30 -21.77 -6.20
N GLU A 201 -7.69 -22.96 -6.67
CA GLU A 201 -9.09 -23.25 -7.01
C GLU A 201 -9.87 -23.54 -5.71
N ASN A 202 -11.04 -22.90 -5.54
CA ASN A 202 -11.99 -23.34 -4.51
C ASN A 202 -12.56 -24.70 -4.96
N ALA A 203 -12.45 -25.71 -4.10
CA ALA A 203 -13.11 -27.01 -4.29
C ALA A 203 -14.62 -26.91 -4.02
#